data_AF-A0A2L2YXF5-F1
#
_entry.id   AF-A0A2L2YXF5-F1
#
_cell.length_a   1.000
_cell.length_b   1.000
_cell.length_c   1.000
_cell.angle_alpha   90.00
_cell.angle_beta   90.00
_cell.angle_gamma   90.00
#
_symmetry.space_group_name_H-M   'P 1'
#
loop_
_entity.id
_entity.type
_entity.pdbx_description
1 polymer ?
#
loop_
_entity_poly.entity_id
_entity_poly.type
_entity_poly.pdbx_seq_one_letter_code
_entity_poly.pdbx_strand_id
1 'polypeptide(L)'
;QEAVITEPFLECGGTTHVLRLSWSPDVRYLVSAHAMNNSRPTAQIIERDGWKAKRDFVGHWKVVTCVVTSMKRPPPFMTYFLTLFFIYHDVNMEVNGHI
;
A
#
# COMPACT_ATOMS: atom_id res chain seq x y z
N GLN A 1 14.98 -16.59 3.82
CA GLN A 1 14.19 -17.14 2.71
C GLN A 1 13.76 -15.99 1.82
N GLU A 2 13.85 -16.19 0.51
CA GLU A 2 13.47 -15.21 -0.51
C GLU A 2 12.04 -15.49 -1.00
N ALA A 3 11.29 -14.44 -1.30
CA ALA A 3 9.94 -14.54 -1.86
C ALA A 3 9.80 -13.49 -2.97
N VAL A 4 9.16 -13.89 -4.08
CA VAL A 4 8.94 -13.04 -5.24
C VAL A 4 7.44 -12.79 -5.38
N ILE A 5 7.04 -11.52 -5.40
CA ILE A 5 5.64 -11.09 -5.52
C ILE A 5 5.50 -10.33 -6.82
N THR A 6 4.74 -10.87 -7.76
CA THR A 6 4.56 -10.29 -9.11
C THR A 6 3.11 -9.95 -9.43
N GLU A 7 2.15 -10.71 -8.89
CA GLU A 7 0.72 -10.59 -9.24
C GLU A 7 0.20 -9.14 -9.19
N PRO A 8 0.46 -8.33 -8.14
CA PRO A 8 -0.04 -6.96 -8.06
C PRO A 8 0.56 -5.99 -9.08
N PHE A 9 1.66 -6.38 -9.74
CA PHE A 9 2.46 -5.51 -10.60
C PHE A 9 2.36 -5.89 -12.09
N LEU A 10 1.65 -6.97 -12.42
CA LEU A 10 1.56 -7.48 -13.81
C LEU A 10 0.93 -6.48 -14.78
N GLU A 11 -0.06 -5.71 -14.33
CA GLU A 11 -0.76 -4.71 -15.14
C GLU A 11 -0.11 -3.31 -15.07
N CYS A 12 1.02 -3.15 -14.37
CA CYS A 12 1.67 -1.85 -14.24
C CYS A 12 2.27 -1.42 -15.59
N GLY A 13 1.73 -0.33 -16.17
CA GLY A 13 2.33 0.31 -17.34
C GLY A 13 3.70 0.89 -17.01
N GLY A 14 4.65 0.82 -17.96
CA GLY A 14 6.07 1.16 -17.79
C GLY A 14 6.41 2.64 -17.49
N THR A 15 5.50 3.40 -16.88
CA THR A 15 5.65 4.83 -16.62
C THR A 15 6.31 5.14 -15.27
N THR A 16 6.58 4.13 -14.43
CA THR A 16 7.02 4.37 -13.06
C THR A 16 8.15 3.41 -12.65
N HIS A 17 9.37 3.84 -12.94
CA HIS A 17 10.61 3.09 -12.74
C HIS A 17 11.09 2.98 -11.28
N VAL A 18 10.32 3.47 -10.30
CA VAL A 18 10.76 3.51 -8.89
C VAL A 18 9.67 2.99 -7.96
N LEU A 19 9.82 1.73 -7.53
CA LEU A 19 9.05 1.17 -6.41
C LEU A 19 9.59 1.74 -5.11
N ARG A 20 8.96 2.79 -4.56
CA ARG A 20 9.19 3.15 -3.15
C ARG A 20 8.27 2.33 -2.27
N LEU A 21 8.85 1.35 -1.59
CA LEU A 21 8.21 0.56 -0.56
C LEU A 21 8.37 1.24 0.80
N SER A 22 7.43 1.02 1.73
CA SER A 22 7.55 1.49 3.11
C SER A 22 7.05 0.43 4.09
N TRP A 23 7.84 0.21 5.14
CA TRP A 23 7.53 -0.74 6.20
C TRP A 23 6.63 -0.12 7.23
N SER A 24 5.57 -0.83 7.60
CA SER A 24 4.78 -0.47 8.77
C SER A 24 5.67 -0.40 10.02
N PRO A 25 5.36 0.47 11.00
CA PRO A 25 6.20 0.63 12.18
C PRO A 25 6.29 -0.62 13.06
N ASP A 26 5.29 -1.48 13.00
CA ASP A 26 5.25 -2.79 13.66
C ASP A 26 5.93 -3.91 12.84
N VAL A 27 6.44 -3.59 11.65
CA VAL A 27 7.18 -4.48 10.75
C VAL A 27 6.35 -5.70 10.28
N ARG A 28 5.03 -5.65 10.44
CA ARG A 28 4.14 -6.72 9.99
C ARG A 28 3.77 -6.60 8.52
N TYR A 29 3.78 -5.38 8.01
CA TYR A 29 3.31 -5.05 6.68
C TYR A 29 4.35 -4.25 5.90
N LEU A 30 4.45 -4.55 4.62
CA LEU A 30 5.19 -3.78 3.64
C LEU A 30 4.17 -3.22 2.65
N VAL A 31 4.19 -1.91 2.43
CA VAL A 31 3.31 -1.29 1.45
C VAL A 31 4.13 -0.96 0.21
N SER A 32 3.59 -1.28 -0.97
CA SER A 32 4.19 -0.93 -2.26
C SER A 32 3.31 0.04 -3.03
N ALA A 33 3.95 0.98 -3.69
CA ALA A 33 3.32 1.81 -4.71
C ALA A 33 3.17 1.03 -6.02
N HIS A 34 2.50 1.61 -7.02
CA HIS A 34 2.42 1.09 -8.39
C HIS A 34 1.75 -0.28 -8.56
N ALA A 35 0.93 -0.69 -7.61
CA ALA A 35 0.12 -1.89 -7.80
C ALA A 35 -1.13 -1.59 -8.62
N MET A 36 -1.66 -2.62 -9.25
CA MET A 36 -2.86 -2.55 -10.07
C MET A 36 -3.82 -3.63 -9.63
N ASN A 37 -5.08 -3.26 -9.45
CA ASN A 37 -6.17 -4.19 -9.16
C ASN A 37 -7.37 -3.81 -10.03
N ASN A 38 -7.83 -4.72 -10.87
CA ASN A 38 -8.89 -4.48 -11.85
C ASN A 38 -8.63 -3.22 -12.70
N SER A 39 -7.39 -3.07 -13.18
CA SER A 39 -6.92 -1.91 -13.96
C SER A 39 -7.09 -0.54 -13.26
N ARG A 40 -7.29 -0.52 -11.94
CA ARG A 40 -7.22 0.69 -11.12
C ARG A 40 -5.89 0.75 -10.36
N PRO A 41 -5.28 1.94 -10.23
CA PRO A 41 -4.05 2.09 -9.48
C PRO A 41 -4.32 1.95 -7.98
N THR A 42 -3.52 1.12 -7.32
CA THR A 42 -3.64 0.81 -5.89
C THR A 42 -2.27 0.83 -5.22
N ALA A 43 -2.27 0.87 -3.89
CA ALA A 43 -1.09 0.59 -3.08
C ALA A 43 -1.21 -0.81 -2.49
N GLN A 44 -0.30 -1.71 -2.85
CA GLN A 44 -0.33 -3.10 -2.39
C GLN A 44 0.11 -3.20 -0.94
N ILE A 45 -0.64 -3.94 -0.12
CA ILE A 45 -0.24 -4.36 1.22
C ILE A 45 0.31 -5.78 1.12
N ILE A 46 1.52 -5.97 1.63
CA ILE A 46 2.24 -7.24 1.68
C ILE A 46 2.43 -7.62 3.14
N GLU A 47 1.93 -8.79 3.51
CA GLU A 47 2.12 -9.37 4.84
C GLU A 47 3.50 -10.01 4.93
N ARG A 48 4.29 -9.60 5.92
CA ARG A 48 5.61 -10.19 6.15
C ARG A 48 5.51 -11.68 6.47
N ASP A 49 4.48 -12.05 7.24
CA ASP A 49 4.25 -13.45 7.62
C ASP A 49 3.64 -14.22 6.43
N GLY A 50 4.48 -14.97 5.73
CA GLY A 50 4.08 -15.75 4.56
C GLY A 50 4.02 -14.99 3.24
N TRP A 51 4.49 -13.73 3.18
CA TRP A 51 4.63 -12.93 1.94
C TRP A 51 3.36 -12.87 1.09
N LYS A 52 2.22 -12.60 1.75
CA LYS A 52 0.90 -12.58 1.10
C LYS A 52 0.52 -11.18 0.66
N ALA A 53 0.04 -11.05 -0.57
CA ALA A 53 -0.36 -9.78 -1.18
C ALA A 53 -1.87 -9.77 -1.50
N LYS A 54 -2.72 -9.98 -0.48
CA LYS A 54 -4.18 -10.12 -0.66
C LYS A 54 -4.98 -8.84 -0.44
N ARG A 55 -4.34 -7.79 0.09
CA ARG A 55 -4.99 -6.54 0.49
C ARG A 55 -4.33 -5.37 -0.19
N ASP A 56 -5.12 -4.37 -0.55
CA ASP A 56 -4.64 -3.17 -1.19
C ASP A 56 -5.43 -1.94 -0.76
N PHE A 57 -4.77 -0.80 -0.82
CA PHE A 57 -5.38 0.51 -0.66
C PHE A 57 -5.89 0.99 -2.01
N VAL A 58 -7.19 1.27 -2.08
CA VAL A 58 -7.85 1.77 -3.29
C VAL A 58 -8.36 3.19 -3.07
N GLY A 59 -8.60 3.91 -4.18
CA GLY A 59 -9.18 5.25 -4.16
C GLY A 59 -8.44 6.22 -5.08
N HIS A 60 -7.15 5.99 -5.35
CA HIS A 60 -6.44 6.82 -6.30
C HIS A 60 -7.00 6.68 -7.72
N TRP A 61 -7.19 7.82 -8.38
CA TRP A 61 -7.54 7.86 -9.80
C TRP A 61 -6.30 7.84 -10.70
N LYS A 62 -5.18 8.37 -10.19
CA LYS A 62 -3.88 8.39 -10.87
C LYS A 62 -2.93 7.38 -10.24
N VAL A 63 -1.86 7.03 -10.94
CA VAL A 63 -0.86 6.07 -10.46
C VAL A 63 -0.29 6.49 -9.10
N VAL A 64 -0.23 5.54 -8.17
CA VAL A 64 0.36 5.71 -6.84
C VAL A 64 1.88 5.74 -6.95
N THR A 65 2.53 6.86 -6.63
CA THR A 65 3.98 7.06 -6.88
C THR A 65 4.91 6.88 -5.68
N CYS A 66 4.43 7.05 -4.44
CA CYS A 66 5.30 6.94 -3.26
C CYS A 66 4.54 6.66 -1.97
N VAL A 67 4.70 5.49 -1.36
CA VAL A 67 4.04 5.20 -0.08
C VAL A 67 4.92 5.67 1.10
N VAL A 68 4.32 6.19 2.17
CA VAL A 68 5.03 6.51 3.42
C VAL A 68 4.20 6.15 4.64
N THR A 69 4.63 5.14 5.38
CA THR A 69 3.97 4.74 6.63
C THR A 69 4.54 5.56 7.78
N SER A 70 3.67 6.30 8.48
CA SER A 70 4.05 7.06 9.68
C SER A 70 3.29 6.54 10.90
N MET A 71 4.00 6.36 12.02
CA MET A 71 3.37 6.07 13.31
C MET A 71 2.78 7.37 13.87
N LYS A 72 1.47 7.58 13.75
CA LYS A 72 0.79 8.58 14.57
C LYS A 72 0.58 7.99 15.96
N ARG A 73 1.04 8.68 17.01
CA ARG A 73 0.60 8.36 18.38
C ARG A 73 -0.94 8.48 18.38
N PRO A 74 -1.69 7.40 18.64
CA PRO A 74 -3.13 7.51 18.65
C PRO A 74 -3.54 8.49 19.75
N PRO A 75 -4.47 9.44 19.49
CA PRO A 75 -5.17 10.08 20.60
C PRO A 75 -5.83 8.96 21.45
N PRO A 76 -6.01 9.15 22.77
CA PRO A 76 -6.40 8.09 23.71
C PRO A 76 -7.71 7.34 23.41
N PHE A 77 -8.41 7.67 22.32
CA PHE A 77 -9.69 7.10 21.92
C PHE A 77 -9.71 6.46 20.52
N MET A 78 -8.58 6.37 19.79
CA MET A 78 -8.62 5.88 18.41
C MET A 78 -7.48 4.91 18.07
N THR A 79 -7.83 3.63 17.92
CA THR A 79 -6.93 2.53 17.54
C THR A 79 -6.29 2.80 16.18
N TYR A 80 -4.97 2.71 16.12
CA TYR A 80 -4.06 2.77 14.96
C TYR A 80 -4.71 2.96 13.57
N PHE A 81 -4.94 4.21 13.16
CA PHE A 81 -5.17 4.51 11.75
C PHE A 81 -3.83 4.74 11.07
N LEU A 82 -3.44 3.80 10.20
CA LEU A 82 -2.29 3.95 9.30
C LEU A 82 -2.63 5.08 8.29
N THR A 83 -2.33 6.34 8.62
CA THR A 83 -2.49 7.43 7.64
C THR A 83 -1.30 7.40 6.69
N LEU A 84 -1.55 6.99 5.45
CA LEU A 84 -0.60 7.00 4.35
C LEU A 84 -0.80 8.34 3.60
N PHE A 85 0.15 9.28 3.74
CA PHE A 85 0.07 10.57 3.04
C PHE A 85 0.64 10.41 1.63
N PHE A 86 -0.18 10.62 0.60
CA PHE A 86 0.29 10.74 -0.79
C PHE A 86 0.11 12.14 -1.35
N ILE A 87 1.05 12.49 -2.20
CA ILE A 87 1.11 13.76 -2.93
C ILE A 87 0.04 13.76 -4.04
N TYR A 88 -0.71 14.86 -4.06
CA TYR A 88 -1.72 15.31 -5.03
C TYR A 88 -3.11 14.63 -4.94
N HIS A 89 -3.98 15.38 -4.26
CA HIS A 89 -5.44 15.23 -4.14
C HIS A 89 -5.91 14.17 -3.13
N ASP A 90 -6.47 14.68 -2.03
CA ASP A 90 -7.30 13.99 -1.04
C ASP A 90 -8.17 12.90 -1.68
N VAL A 91 -7.80 11.64 -1.44
CA VAL A 91 -8.75 10.53 -1.53
C VAL A 91 -8.63 9.72 -0.23
N ASN A 92 -9.76 9.56 0.45
CA ASN A 92 -9.86 8.61 1.56
C ASN A 92 -9.59 7.22 1.01
N MET A 93 -8.47 6.62 1.41
CA MET A 93 -8.13 5.26 1.03
C MET A 93 -8.96 4.27 1.83
N GLU A 94 -9.58 3.33 1.14
CA GLU A 94 -10.24 2.19 1.76
C GLU A 94 -9.33 0.96 1.63
N VAL A 95 -9.30 0.11 2.66
CA VAL A 95 -8.61 -1.18 2.63
C VAL A 95 -9.57 -2.21 2.07
N ASN A 96 -9.23 -2.82 0.95
CA ASN A 96 -9.96 -3.98 0.45
C ASN A 96 -9.43 -5.26 1.13
N GLY A 97 -10.34 -5.99 1.79
CA GLY A 97 -10.09 -7.27 2.46
C GLY A 97 -10.57 -7.29 3.91
N HIS A 98 -11.20 -8.39 4.34
CA HIS A 98 -11.61 -8.59 5.74
C HIS A 98 -10.38 -8.64 6.67
N ILE A 99 -10.50 -7.97 7.83
CA ILE A 99 -9.54 -8.01 8.94
C ILE A 99 -9.58 -9.33 9.69
#